data_AF-A0A3P9I7K2-F1
#
_entry.id   AF-A0A3P9I7K2-F1
#
_cell.length_a   1.000
_cell.length_b   1.000
_cell.length_c   1.000
_cell.angle_alpha   90.00
_cell.angle_beta   90.00
_cell.angle_gamma   90.00
#
_symmetry.space_group_name_H-M   'P 1'
#
loop_
_entity.id
_entity.type
_entity.pdbx_description
1 polymer ?
#
loop_
_entity_poly.entity_id
_entity_poly.type
_entity_poly.pdbx_seq_one_letter_code
_entity_poly.pdbx_strand_id
1 'polypeptide(L)'
;FILAYLPLLALPSEGFLPNFWSRVLTLSWDSYTHQYMTEQAILGRAFWRAVGEVVSSNADTDFMISTKSDPVYHFDSERIKDGILMLRQLWTQTVLSVRAKEYQSARSSLGQLFHSLQFQDFYSHSNWVEMGQKSIYLHLLQPEEPATPVAPDKPTCSDCFTATCINNLLPALTDTQLLTTGYPSSSTSKPHKCSHGGILDKNTVLRAKGGINKDSTSPVFSPHHYLHKEAATLATEATQAVLRDLKDTVGDEALLRLFSVKQKPALVFVLDTTGSMFEEITAARLRAHSIIQSRTSSPDQTSTFVLVPFHDPDVGPVYEEEDPNTFMQHLENLIALGGGDEPEMCFSAILLALTHSPPLSDIFVFTDASPKDAHLFDAVKALALKKQSKITFLLTEDPYYTPGRKRRKRRSKEPLPSDRFSLYSSLSSLSGGLTVFTTDFDIQGVSAIVEDHTAA
;
A
#
# COMPACT_ATOMS: atom_id res chain seq x y z
N PHE A 1 40.01 18.77 7.05
CA PHE A 1 40.70 19.45 5.93
C PHE A 1 40.67 18.50 4.74
N ILE A 2 39.93 18.67 3.65
CA ILE A 2 39.03 19.67 3.05
C ILE A 2 38.24 18.78 2.04
N LEU A 3 36.93 18.57 2.08
CA LEU A 3 35.83 19.54 1.91
C LEU A 3 36.08 20.56 0.77
N ALA A 4 36.50 20.08 -0.39
CA ALA A 4 36.42 20.84 -1.64
C ALA A 4 36.66 19.87 -2.80
N TYR A 5 35.60 19.53 -3.53
CA TYR A 5 35.54 19.31 -5.00
C TYR A 5 34.14 18.76 -5.35
N LEU A 6 33.10 19.45 -4.86
CA LEU A 6 31.90 19.78 -5.65
C LEU A 6 32.11 21.26 -5.97
N PRO A 7 32.02 21.69 -7.23
CA PRO A 7 30.89 21.38 -8.10
C PRO A 7 31.29 21.04 -9.54
N LEU A 8 30.55 20.15 -10.22
CA LEU A 8 30.12 20.40 -11.59
C LEU A 8 29.08 19.35 -12.00
N LEU A 9 27.89 19.86 -12.29
CA LEU A 9 26.81 19.23 -13.05
C LEU A 9 26.09 18.06 -12.34
N ALA A 10 25.16 18.46 -11.47
CA ALA A 10 23.88 17.77 -11.40
C ALA A 10 23.25 17.81 -12.81
N LEU A 11 23.58 16.82 -13.63
CA LEU A 11 22.72 16.42 -14.73
C LEU A 11 21.49 15.75 -14.08
N PRO A 12 20.26 16.02 -14.56
CA PRO A 12 19.10 15.26 -14.12
C PRO A 12 19.38 13.79 -14.42
N SER A 13 19.66 13.00 -13.37
CA SER A 13 19.81 11.56 -13.49
C SER A 13 18.41 10.97 -13.61
N GLU A 14 17.89 10.95 -14.83
CA GLU A 14 16.83 10.03 -15.22
C GLU A 14 17.48 8.64 -15.20
N GLY A 15 17.32 7.94 -14.09
CA GLY A 15 17.71 6.54 -13.94
C GLY A 15 16.49 5.78 -13.44
N PHE A 16 16.39 4.49 -13.78
CA PHE A 16 15.34 3.63 -13.27
C PHE A 16 15.67 3.24 -11.83
N LEU A 17 15.55 4.21 -10.96
CA LEU A 17 15.58 3.97 -9.54
C LEU A 17 14.22 4.40 -9.00
N PRO A 18 13.59 3.62 -8.09
CA PRO A 18 12.43 4.08 -7.34
C PRO A 18 12.63 5.54 -6.89
N ASN A 19 11.58 6.37 -6.88
CA ASN A 19 11.66 7.79 -6.46
C ASN A 19 12.43 8.02 -5.14
N PHE A 20 12.48 7.00 -4.28
CA PHE A 20 13.35 6.93 -3.12
C PHE A 20 14.83 7.23 -3.43
N TRP A 21 15.39 6.63 -4.48
CA TRP A 21 16.79 6.79 -4.86
C TRP A 21 17.09 8.11 -5.55
N SER A 22 16.15 8.70 -6.29
CA SER A 22 16.33 10.07 -6.80
C SER A 22 16.49 11.03 -5.63
N ARG A 23 15.69 10.86 -4.56
CA ARG A 23 15.81 11.62 -3.29
C ARG A 23 17.10 11.33 -2.51
N VAL A 24 17.59 10.08 -2.51
CA VAL A 24 18.89 9.70 -1.94
C VAL A 24 20.03 10.41 -2.69
N LEU A 25 19.96 10.46 -4.03
CA LEU A 25 20.96 11.09 -4.88
C LEU A 25 20.89 12.63 -4.88
N THR A 26 19.70 13.22 -4.73
CA THR A 26 19.49 14.68 -4.68
C THR A 26 19.59 15.28 -3.28
N LEU A 27 19.80 14.47 -2.23
CA LEU A 27 19.88 14.90 -0.82
C LEU A 27 18.69 15.77 -0.38
N SER A 28 17.50 15.56 -0.95
CA SER A 28 16.33 16.44 -0.77
C SER A 28 15.21 15.77 0.02
N TRP A 29 15.55 15.22 1.18
CA TRP A 29 14.66 14.41 2.02
C TRP A 29 13.42 15.18 2.51
N ASP A 30 13.51 16.50 2.64
CA ASP A 30 12.45 17.37 3.18
C ASP A 30 11.85 18.36 2.15
N SER A 31 12.20 18.27 0.85
CA SER A 31 11.64 19.19 -0.14
C SER A 31 10.31 18.68 -0.71
N TYR A 32 9.26 19.45 -0.47
CA TYR A 32 7.97 19.31 -1.14
C TYR A 32 7.99 20.19 -2.39
N THR A 33 7.77 19.61 -3.57
CA THR A 33 7.63 20.42 -4.80
C THR A 33 6.24 21.07 -4.82
N HIS A 34 6.11 22.25 -5.43
CA HIS A 34 4.81 22.89 -5.63
C HIS A 34 3.82 21.97 -6.38
N GLN A 35 4.33 21.17 -7.33
CA GLN A 35 3.56 20.14 -8.02
C GLN A 35 3.06 19.07 -7.05
N TYR A 36 3.93 18.52 -6.20
CA TYR A 36 3.54 17.52 -5.20
C TYR A 36 2.48 18.05 -4.22
N MET A 37 2.62 19.29 -3.75
CA MET A 37 1.63 19.91 -2.86
C MET A 37 0.27 20.10 -3.56
N THR A 38 0.29 20.51 -4.83
CA THR A 38 -0.92 20.71 -5.63
C THR A 38 -1.60 19.38 -5.95
N GLU A 39 -0.84 18.35 -6.32
CA GLU A 39 -1.38 17.03 -6.59
C GLU A 39 -1.88 16.33 -5.32
N GLN A 40 -1.22 16.54 -4.16
CA GLN A 40 -1.76 16.13 -2.86
C GLN A 40 -3.08 16.80 -2.52
N ALA A 41 -3.21 18.10 -2.82
CA ALA A 41 -4.45 18.83 -2.59
C ALA A 41 -5.60 18.35 -3.50
N ILE A 42 -5.30 17.91 -4.73
CA ILE A 42 -6.30 17.48 -5.71
C ILE A 42 -6.70 16.00 -5.55
N LEU A 43 -5.74 15.10 -5.32
CA LEU A 43 -5.95 13.65 -5.30
C LEU A 43 -6.05 13.07 -3.88
N GLY A 44 -5.58 13.82 -2.88
CA GLY A 44 -5.65 13.44 -1.46
C GLY A 44 -4.50 12.55 -0.99
N ARG A 45 -4.29 12.50 0.33
CA ARG A 45 -3.25 11.68 0.98
C ARG A 45 -3.42 10.17 0.75
N ALA A 46 -4.67 9.71 0.73
CA ALA A 46 -5.01 8.30 0.53
C ALA A 46 -4.53 7.77 -0.82
N PHE A 47 -4.70 8.59 -1.87
CA PHE A 47 -4.21 8.26 -3.21
C PHE A 47 -2.69 8.07 -3.26
N TRP A 48 -1.94 9.04 -2.73
CA TRP A 48 -0.49 8.97 -2.73
C TRP A 48 0.06 7.83 -1.89
N ARG A 49 -0.65 7.44 -0.82
CA ARG A 49 -0.34 6.23 -0.08
C ARG A 49 -0.55 4.98 -0.93
N ALA A 50 -1.69 4.86 -1.61
CA ALA A 50 -1.98 3.74 -2.49
C ALA A 50 -0.92 3.59 -3.60
N VAL A 51 -0.54 4.70 -4.24
CA VAL A 51 0.56 4.74 -5.21
C VAL A 51 1.88 4.34 -4.54
N GLY A 52 2.15 4.83 -3.33
CA GLY A 52 3.35 4.48 -2.56
C GLY A 52 3.46 2.99 -2.27
N GLU A 53 2.35 2.29 -2.02
CA GLU A 53 2.35 0.83 -1.83
C GLU A 53 2.69 0.06 -3.10
N VAL A 54 2.19 0.52 -4.25
CA VAL A 54 2.55 -0.04 -5.56
C VAL A 54 4.04 0.19 -5.85
N VAL A 55 4.54 1.41 -5.60
CA VAL A 55 5.96 1.76 -5.78
C VAL A 55 6.86 0.97 -4.83
N SER A 56 6.45 0.79 -3.57
CA SER A 56 7.19 -0.03 -2.61
C SER A 56 7.25 -1.48 -3.06
N SER A 57 6.10 -2.07 -3.41
CA SER A 57 6.06 -3.47 -3.83
C SER A 57 6.80 -3.71 -5.15
N ASN A 58 6.88 -2.69 -6.02
CA ASN A 58 7.77 -2.73 -7.18
C ASN A 58 9.23 -2.81 -6.73
N ALA A 59 9.70 -1.82 -5.95
CA ALA A 59 11.08 -1.76 -5.47
C ALA A 59 11.49 -3.01 -4.66
N ASP A 60 10.58 -3.53 -3.82
CA ASP A 60 10.82 -4.69 -2.95
C ASP A 60 11.20 -5.94 -3.75
N THR A 61 10.78 -6.04 -5.02
CA THR A 61 11.11 -7.19 -5.89
C THR A 61 12.62 -7.36 -6.07
N ASP A 62 13.41 -6.28 -6.06
CA ASP A 62 14.88 -6.32 -6.11
C ASP A 62 15.54 -6.72 -4.79
N PHE A 63 14.81 -6.65 -3.66
CA PHE A 63 15.38 -6.84 -2.33
C PHE A 63 14.94 -8.14 -1.66
N MET A 64 13.74 -8.65 -2.00
CA MET A 64 13.21 -9.86 -1.40
C MET A 64 14.03 -11.08 -1.82
N ILE A 65 14.39 -11.91 -0.84
CA ILE A 65 15.22 -13.12 -1.05
C ILE A 65 14.60 -14.06 -2.10
N SER A 66 13.27 -14.12 -2.17
CA SER A 66 12.52 -14.97 -3.09
C SER A 66 12.54 -14.49 -4.54
N THR A 67 12.78 -13.21 -4.81
CA THR A 67 12.64 -12.61 -6.15
C THR A 67 13.93 -12.00 -6.69
N LYS A 68 14.77 -11.39 -5.84
CA LYS A 68 15.98 -10.61 -6.20
C LYS A 68 17.03 -11.28 -7.09
N SER A 69 16.94 -12.60 -7.25
CA SER A 69 17.89 -13.40 -8.03
C SER A 69 17.17 -14.43 -8.89
N ASP A 70 15.85 -14.31 -9.01
CA ASP A 70 15.03 -15.16 -9.85
C ASP A 70 14.98 -14.55 -11.27
N PRO A 71 15.59 -15.21 -12.27
CA PRO A 71 15.62 -14.68 -13.64
C PRO A 71 14.23 -14.56 -14.27
N VAL A 72 13.20 -15.20 -13.73
CA VAL A 72 11.82 -15.09 -14.21
C VAL A 72 11.23 -13.73 -13.90
N TYR A 73 11.51 -13.16 -12.71
CA TYR A 73 11.02 -11.84 -12.30
C TYR A 73 11.76 -10.70 -13.00
N HIS A 74 13.02 -10.94 -13.41
CA HIS A 74 13.90 -9.94 -14.01
C HIS A 74 14.13 -10.10 -15.53
N PHE A 75 13.35 -10.96 -16.19
CA PHE A 75 13.46 -11.25 -17.63
C PHE A 75 14.88 -11.64 -18.09
N ASP A 76 15.63 -12.26 -17.20
CA ASP A 76 17.01 -12.63 -17.44
C ASP A 76 17.14 -14.04 -18.01
N SER A 77 18.35 -14.36 -18.47
CA SER A 77 18.75 -15.72 -18.85
C SER A 77 17.88 -16.37 -19.93
N GLU A 78 17.31 -15.57 -20.84
CA GLU A 78 16.36 -15.98 -21.88
C GLU A 78 15.11 -16.71 -21.36
N ARG A 79 14.78 -16.58 -20.07
CA ARG A 79 13.58 -17.16 -19.43
C ARG A 79 12.30 -16.38 -19.77
N ILE A 80 12.22 -15.81 -20.97
CA ILE A 80 11.14 -14.91 -21.42
C ILE A 80 9.78 -15.62 -21.36
N LYS A 81 9.69 -16.88 -21.78
CA LYS A 81 8.43 -17.65 -21.75
C LYS A 81 7.89 -17.81 -20.33
N ASP A 82 8.77 -18.13 -19.39
CA ASP A 82 8.38 -18.29 -17.98
C ASP A 82 8.04 -16.93 -17.36
N GLY A 83 8.78 -15.88 -17.72
CA GLY A 83 8.47 -14.49 -17.35
C GLY A 83 7.07 -14.08 -17.82
N ILE A 84 6.71 -14.35 -19.07
CA ILE A 84 5.37 -14.07 -19.62
C ILE A 84 4.28 -14.80 -18.83
N LEU A 85 4.49 -16.07 -18.47
CA LEU A 85 3.53 -16.83 -17.68
C LEU A 85 3.34 -16.21 -16.29
N MET A 86 4.44 -15.83 -15.64
CA MET A 86 4.44 -15.17 -14.35
C MET A 86 3.74 -13.80 -14.41
N LEU A 87 3.99 -12.98 -15.44
CA LEU A 87 3.31 -11.71 -15.65
C LEU A 87 1.79 -11.86 -15.75
N ARG A 88 1.33 -12.85 -16.52
CA ARG A 88 -0.10 -13.13 -16.69
C ARG A 88 -0.74 -13.66 -15.40
N GLN A 89 0.02 -14.39 -14.59
CA GLN A 89 -0.42 -14.81 -13.27
C GLN A 89 -0.58 -13.61 -12.32
N LEU A 90 0.39 -12.69 -12.27
CA LEU A 90 0.30 -11.46 -11.49
C LEU A 90 -0.86 -10.57 -11.94
N TRP A 91 -1.09 -10.48 -13.25
CA TRP A 91 -2.26 -9.79 -13.81
C TRP A 91 -3.56 -10.39 -13.31
N THR A 92 -3.69 -11.72 -13.42
CA THR A 92 -4.88 -12.45 -12.96
C THR A 92 -5.11 -12.23 -11.47
N GLN A 93 -4.06 -12.35 -10.66
CA GLN A 93 -4.11 -12.11 -9.22
C GLN A 93 -4.54 -10.67 -8.89
N THR A 94 -4.03 -9.69 -9.64
CA THR A 94 -4.40 -8.28 -9.49
C THR A 94 -5.89 -8.09 -9.74
N VAL A 95 -6.40 -8.56 -10.88
CA VAL A 95 -7.82 -8.44 -11.25
C VAL A 95 -8.73 -9.13 -10.23
N LEU A 96 -8.37 -10.35 -9.80
CA LEU A 96 -9.14 -11.09 -8.80
C LEU A 96 -9.14 -10.37 -7.45
N SER A 97 -8.00 -9.85 -7.00
CA SER A 97 -7.89 -9.11 -5.74
C SER A 97 -8.71 -7.82 -5.77
N VAL A 98 -8.69 -7.08 -6.89
CA VAL A 98 -9.53 -5.87 -7.07
C VAL A 98 -11.01 -6.24 -6.97
N ARG A 99 -11.45 -7.31 -7.64
CA ARG A 99 -12.85 -7.75 -7.61
C ARG A 99 -13.28 -8.26 -6.23
N ALA A 100 -12.36 -8.87 -5.48
CA ALA A 100 -12.57 -9.27 -4.09
C ALA A 100 -12.51 -8.10 -3.09
N LYS A 101 -12.29 -6.86 -3.56
CA LYS A 101 -12.04 -5.67 -2.72
C LYS A 101 -10.78 -5.79 -1.83
N GLU A 102 -9.88 -6.72 -2.13
CA GLU A 102 -8.59 -6.90 -1.45
C GLU A 102 -7.53 -5.94 -2.02
N TYR A 103 -7.75 -4.63 -1.85
CA TYR A 103 -6.93 -3.60 -2.51
C TYR A 103 -5.45 -3.63 -2.12
N GLN A 104 -5.11 -4.08 -0.91
CA GLN A 104 -3.72 -4.22 -0.48
C GLN A 104 -2.98 -5.29 -1.30
N SER A 105 -3.59 -6.48 -1.43
CA SER A 105 -3.08 -7.58 -2.24
C SER A 105 -3.00 -7.17 -3.70
N ALA A 106 -4.03 -6.49 -4.21
CA ALA A 106 -4.06 -5.96 -5.57
C ALA A 106 -2.91 -4.99 -5.84
N ARG A 107 -2.64 -4.03 -4.95
CA ARG A 107 -1.53 -3.08 -5.08
C ARG A 107 -0.16 -3.75 -5.02
N SER A 108 -0.01 -4.79 -4.20
CA SER A 108 1.24 -5.55 -4.15
C SER A 108 1.47 -6.35 -5.43
N SER A 109 0.48 -7.11 -5.90
CA SER A 109 0.57 -7.83 -7.17
C SER A 109 0.74 -6.89 -8.35
N LEU A 110 0.09 -5.72 -8.34
CA LEU A 110 0.26 -4.69 -9.35
C LEU A 110 1.66 -4.06 -9.29
N GLY A 111 2.26 -3.93 -8.11
CA GLY A 111 3.63 -3.45 -7.95
C GLY A 111 4.66 -4.46 -8.47
N GLN A 112 4.51 -5.74 -8.16
CA GLN A 112 5.35 -6.82 -8.73
C GLN A 112 5.15 -6.93 -10.25
N LEU A 113 3.90 -6.79 -10.69
CA LEU A 113 3.60 -6.68 -12.11
C LEU A 113 4.32 -5.46 -12.64
N PHE A 114 4.20 -4.27 -12.07
CA PHE A 114 5.02 -3.13 -12.47
C PHE A 114 6.50 -3.23 -12.10
N HIS A 115 7.04 -4.35 -11.62
CA HIS A 115 8.48 -4.52 -11.53
C HIS A 115 8.95 -5.34 -12.71
N SER A 116 8.41 -6.55 -12.85
CA SER A 116 8.69 -7.44 -13.98
C SER A 116 8.13 -6.91 -15.31
N LEU A 117 7.00 -6.23 -15.20
CA LEU A 117 6.22 -5.52 -16.21
C LEU A 117 6.31 -4.00 -16.01
N GLN A 118 7.04 -3.43 -15.04
CA GLN A 118 7.93 -2.37 -15.52
C GLN A 118 8.90 -3.14 -16.38
N PHE A 119 8.51 -3.27 -17.62
CA PHE A 119 9.21 -2.91 -18.82
C PHE A 119 10.59 -2.23 -18.71
N GLN A 120 11.03 -1.77 -17.53
CA GLN A 120 12.44 -1.76 -17.12
C GLN A 120 13.05 -3.11 -17.47
N ASP A 121 12.87 -4.19 -16.72
CA ASP A 121 13.69 -5.37 -16.91
C ASP A 121 13.54 -6.01 -18.30
N PHE A 122 12.33 -6.08 -18.87
CA PHE A 122 12.21 -6.54 -20.26
C PHE A 122 12.88 -5.58 -21.26
N TYR A 123 12.56 -4.28 -21.31
CA TYR A 123 13.17 -3.39 -22.31
C TYR A 123 14.60 -2.96 -21.95
N SER A 124 15.06 -3.16 -20.72
CA SER A 124 16.40 -2.85 -20.24
C SER A 124 17.32 -4.06 -20.36
N HIS A 125 16.85 -5.27 -20.07
CA HIS A 125 17.67 -6.50 -20.10
C HIS A 125 17.53 -7.30 -21.40
N SER A 126 16.51 -7.05 -22.24
CA SER A 126 16.40 -7.66 -23.58
C SER A 126 17.00 -6.79 -24.68
N ASN A 127 17.12 -7.35 -25.89
CA ASN A 127 17.53 -6.62 -27.10
C ASN A 127 16.36 -5.95 -27.86
N TRP A 128 15.19 -5.76 -27.25
CA TRP A 128 14.00 -5.21 -27.94
C TRP A 128 14.27 -3.86 -28.61
N VAL A 129 14.89 -2.94 -27.87
CA VAL A 129 15.23 -1.59 -28.36
C VAL A 129 16.32 -1.66 -29.43
N GLU A 130 17.30 -2.54 -29.24
CA GLU A 130 18.40 -2.78 -30.18
C GLU A 130 17.93 -3.35 -31.53
N MET A 131 16.81 -4.08 -31.54
CA MET A 131 16.16 -4.54 -32.78
C MET A 131 15.45 -3.40 -33.54
N GLY A 132 15.45 -2.18 -33.01
CA GLY A 132 14.81 -1.00 -33.60
C GLY A 132 13.31 -0.94 -33.36
N GLN A 133 12.78 -1.74 -32.42
CA GLN A 133 11.36 -1.75 -32.09
C GLN A 133 10.98 -0.45 -31.35
N LYS A 134 9.90 0.20 -31.82
CA LYS A 134 9.41 1.47 -31.28
C LYS A 134 8.03 1.39 -30.63
N SER A 135 7.47 0.18 -30.57
CA SER A 135 6.18 -0.08 -29.96
C SER A 135 6.32 -1.12 -28.85
N ILE A 136 5.33 -1.12 -27.97
CA ILE A 136 5.27 -2.03 -26.84
C ILE A 136 5.10 -3.49 -27.33
N TYR A 137 5.70 -4.45 -26.64
CA TYR A 137 5.57 -5.87 -27.00
C TYR A 137 4.27 -6.45 -26.43
N LEU A 138 3.19 -6.37 -27.21
CA LEU A 138 1.84 -6.71 -26.76
C LEU A 138 1.70 -8.18 -26.28
N HIS A 139 2.48 -9.11 -26.87
CA HIS A 139 2.42 -10.53 -26.51
C HIS A 139 2.72 -10.81 -25.03
N LEU A 140 3.38 -9.89 -24.31
CA LEU A 140 3.65 -10.05 -22.87
C LEU A 140 2.36 -10.31 -22.06
N LEU A 141 1.30 -9.55 -22.34
CA LEU A 141 0.00 -9.71 -21.68
C LEU A 141 -1.09 -10.28 -22.58
N GLN A 142 -0.95 -10.14 -23.90
CA GLN A 142 -1.98 -10.55 -24.87
C GLN A 142 -1.55 -11.84 -25.57
N PRO A 143 -2.04 -13.03 -25.15
CA PRO A 143 -1.62 -14.32 -25.72
C PRO A 143 -1.89 -14.46 -27.22
N GLU A 144 -2.88 -13.76 -27.73
CA GLU A 144 -3.31 -13.81 -29.14
C GLU A 144 -2.36 -13.07 -30.07
N GLU A 145 -1.55 -12.14 -29.54
CA GLU A 145 -0.58 -11.38 -30.32
C GLU A 145 0.61 -12.28 -30.72
N PRO A 146 1.28 -12.02 -31.85
CA PRO A 146 2.37 -12.86 -32.31
C PRO A 146 3.59 -12.78 -31.39
N ALA A 147 4.15 -13.95 -31.05
CA ALA A 147 5.36 -14.03 -30.25
C ALA A 147 6.62 -13.86 -31.11
N THR A 148 7.54 -13.01 -30.67
CA THR A 148 8.88 -12.90 -31.26
C THR A 148 9.73 -14.10 -30.83
N PRO A 149 10.38 -14.81 -31.77
CA PRO A 149 11.18 -15.98 -31.43
C PRO A 149 12.41 -15.61 -30.58
N VAL A 150 12.69 -16.43 -29.58
CA VAL A 150 13.90 -16.32 -28.75
C VAL A 150 15.07 -17.00 -29.45
N ALA A 151 16.26 -16.41 -29.35
CA ALA A 151 17.47 -16.96 -29.96
C ALA A 151 17.74 -18.39 -29.43
N PRO A 152 17.93 -19.39 -30.32
CA PRO A 152 18.28 -20.75 -29.90
C PRO A 152 19.65 -20.78 -29.20
N ASP A 153 20.11 -21.95 -28.77
CA ASP A 153 21.41 -22.12 -28.10
C ASP A 153 22.60 -21.86 -29.06
N LYS A 154 22.77 -20.59 -29.41
CA LYS A 154 23.80 -20.02 -30.25
C LYS A 154 24.34 -18.74 -29.60
N PRO A 155 25.58 -18.35 -29.89
CA PRO A 155 26.12 -17.09 -29.40
C PRO A 155 25.22 -15.91 -29.79
N THR A 156 25.03 -14.97 -28.86
CA THR A 156 24.17 -13.78 -29.07
C THR A 156 24.94 -12.47 -28.98
N CYS A 157 26.06 -12.45 -28.24
CA CYS A 157 26.93 -11.29 -28.09
C CYS A 157 28.40 -11.62 -28.35
N SER A 158 29.12 -10.61 -28.79
CA SER A 158 30.59 -10.55 -28.84
C SER A 158 31.16 -9.93 -27.56
N ASP A 159 32.46 -10.12 -27.33
CA ASP A 159 33.15 -9.52 -26.17
C ASP A 159 33.27 -8.00 -26.32
N CYS A 160 32.86 -7.28 -25.29
CA CYS A 160 33.02 -5.85 -25.12
C CYS A 160 33.87 -5.56 -23.88
N PHE A 161 34.86 -4.67 -24.04
CA PHE A 161 35.84 -4.31 -23.00
C PHE A 161 35.76 -2.84 -22.58
N THR A 162 34.86 -2.08 -23.20
CA THR A 162 34.61 -0.67 -22.91
C THR A 162 33.42 -0.52 -21.96
N ALA A 163 33.35 0.61 -21.24
CA ALA A 163 32.19 0.93 -20.39
C ALA A 163 30.90 1.10 -21.20
N THR A 164 31.00 1.47 -22.48
CA THR A 164 29.87 1.53 -23.41
C THR A 164 30.02 0.44 -24.46
N CYS A 165 29.07 -0.50 -24.50
CA CYS A 165 29.05 -1.60 -25.46
C CYS A 165 28.14 -1.24 -26.63
N ILE A 166 28.71 -0.62 -27.66
CA ILE A 166 27.98 -0.32 -28.89
C ILE A 166 28.15 -1.50 -29.86
N ASN A 167 27.06 -1.98 -30.44
CA ASN A 167 27.05 -3.04 -31.45
C ASN A 167 27.75 -4.34 -31.02
N ASN A 168 27.67 -4.71 -29.73
CA ASN A 168 28.18 -5.99 -29.24
C ASN A 168 27.25 -7.18 -29.58
N LEU A 169 25.96 -6.93 -29.85
CA LEU A 169 25.00 -7.93 -30.34
C LEU A 169 25.41 -8.43 -31.74
N LEU A 170 25.29 -9.74 -31.96
CA LEU A 170 25.61 -10.32 -33.25
C LEU A 170 24.55 -9.93 -34.30
N PRO A 171 24.94 -9.54 -35.54
CA PRO A 171 24.02 -9.09 -36.59
C PRO A 171 22.89 -10.09 -36.91
N ALA A 172 23.18 -11.38 -36.76
CA ALA A 172 22.20 -12.43 -36.95
C ALA A 172 20.95 -12.27 -36.06
N LEU A 173 21.02 -11.58 -34.91
CA LEU A 173 19.87 -11.31 -34.05
C LEU A 173 19.00 -10.19 -34.59
N THR A 174 19.62 -9.10 -35.03
CA THR A 174 18.91 -7.93 -35.56
C THR A 174 18.30 -8.21 -36.93
N ASP A 175 19.01 -8.94 -37.78
CA ASP A 175 18.56 -9.28 -39.14
C ASP A 175 17.40 -10.28 -39.14
N THR A 176 17.36 -11.17 -38.15
CA THR A 176 16.31 -12.21 -38.02
C THR A 176 15.29 -11.94 -36.92
N GLN A 177 15.39 -10.78 -36.26
CA GLN A 177 14.50 -10.33 -35.19
C GLN A 177 14.33 -11.38 -34.07
N LEU A 178 15.46 -11.87 -33.55
CA LEU A 178 15.50 -12.84 -32.45
C LEU A 178 15.72 -12.15 -31.10
N LEU A 179 14.93 -12.53 -30.10
CA LEU A 179 15.08 -12.06 -28.72
C LEU A 179 16.26 -12.73 -28.02
N THR A 180 17.04 -11.95 -27.27
CA THR A 180 18.04 -12.41 -26.28
C THR A 180 17.93 -11.52 -25.05
N THR A 181 18.31 -12.03 -23.88
CA THR A 181 18.39 -11.23 -22.65
C THR A 181 19.74 -11.36 -21.95
N GLY A 182 19.98 -10.52 -20.96
CA GLY A 182 21.18 -10.52 -20.13
C GLY A 182 21.24 -11.73 -19.21
N TYR A 183 22.44 -12.25 -19.00
CA TYR A 183 22.70 -13.31 -18.01
C TYR A 183 23.43 -12.70 -16.80
N PRO A 184 22.76 -12.50 -15.66
CA PRO A 184 23.37 -11.95 -14.45
C PRO A 184 24.32 -12.96 -13.80
N SER A 185 25.14 -12.49 -12.86
CA SER A 185 26.09 -13.33 -12.11
C SER A 185 25.48 -14.46 -11.28
N SER A 186 24.18 -14.39 -10.98
CA SER A 186 23.41 -15.45 -10.33
C SER A 186 23.10 -16.64 -11.27
N SER A 187 23.29 -16.48 -12.59
CA SER A 187 22.99 -17.51 -13.58
C SER A 187 23.98 -18.67 -13.47
N THR A 188 23.45 -19.89 -13.35
CA THR A 188 24.26 -21.12 -13.20
C THR A 188 25.00 -21.53 -14.48
N SER A 189 24.55 -21.08 -15.65
CA SER A 189 25.18 -21.36 -16.95
C SER A 189 24.98 -20.20 -17.93
N LYS A 190 26.04 -19.81 -18.66
CA LYS A 190 26.00 -18.80 -19.73
C LYS A 190 26.59 -19.38 -21.03
N PRO A 191 25.78 -20.02 -21.91
CA PRO A 191 26.29 -20.68 -23.12
C PRO A 191 26.55 -19.66 -24.25
N HIS A 192 27.64 -18.89 -24.12
CA HIS A 192 28.04 -17.86 -25.10
C HIS A 192 26.98 -16.75 -25.34
N LYS A 193 26.11 -16.54 -24.35
CA LYS A 193 25.07 -15.51 -24.34
C LYS A 193 25.57 -14.20 -23.75
N CYS A 194 24.86 -13.11 -24.06
CA CYS A 194 25.12 -11.77 -23.52
C CYS A 194 25.15 -11.78 -21.99
N SER A 195 26.18 -11.19 -21.37
CA SER A 195 26.11 -10.95 -19.92
C SER A 195 25.08 -9.86 -19.62
N HIS A 196 24.61 -9.77 -18.39
CA HIS A 196 23.78 -8.65 -17.96
C HIS A 196 24.59 -7.34 -18.01
N GLY A 197 25.81 -7.38 -17.46
CA GLY A 197 26.73 -6.24 -17.39
C GLY A 197 26.51 -5.34 -16.19
N GLY A 198 27.33 -4.28 -16.10
CA GLY A 198 27.37 -3.35 -14.97
C GLY A 198 28.35 -3.75 -13.87
N ILE A 199 28.61 -2.84 -12.92
CA ILE A 199 29.60 -3.05 -11.85
C ILE A 199 29.24 -4.20 -10.88
N LEU A 200 27.98 -4.60 -10.83
CA LEU A 200 27.48 -5.67 -9.97
C LEU A 200 27.56 -7.05 -10.64
N ASP A 201 27.79 -7.12 -11.95
CA ASP A 201 27.89 -8.37 -12.68
C ASP A 201 29.30 -8.96 -12.61
N LYS A 202 29.46 -9.97 -11.75
CA LYS A 202 30.72 -10.72 -11.57
C LYS A 202 31.00 -11.74 -12.68
N ASN A 203 30.14 -11.91 -13.69
CA ASN A 203 30.35 -12.83 -14.83
C ASN A 203 31.40 -12.34 -15.85
N THR A 204 32.34 -11.48 -15.43
CA THR A 204 33.48 -10.97 -16.21
C THR A 204 34.51 -12.03 -16.65
N VAL A 205 34.31 -13.30 -16.28
CA VAL A 205 35.22 -14.42 -16.54
C VAL A 205 34.76 -15.29 -17.74
N LEU A 206 33.49 -15.24 -18.15
CA LEU A 206 32.93 -16.07 -19.24
C LEU A 206 32.81 -15.26 -20.56
N ARG A 207 33.09 -15.88 -21.72
CA ARG A 207 32.98 -15.27 -23.08
C ARG A 207 31.63 -14.56 -23.29
N ALA A 208 31.58 -13.62 -24.24
CA ALA A 208 30.57 -12.55 -24.35
C ALA A 208 30.62 -11.58 -23.14
N LYS A 209 31.82 -11.06 -22.87
CA LYS A 209 32.10 -10.04 -21.84
C LYS A 209 31.47 -8.71 -22.21
N GLY A 210 31.20 -7.88 -21.21
CA GLY A 210 30.27 -6.77 -21.36
C GLY A 210 28.83 -7.28 -21.34
N GLY A 211 27.88 -6.35 -21.34
CA GLY A 211 26.48 -6.72 -21.21
C GLY A 211 25.56 -5.84 -22.02
N ILE A 212 24.26 -6.04 -21.84
CA ILE A 212 23.22 -5.39 -22.64
C ILE A 212 22.22 -4.60 -21.79
N ASN A 213 22.41 -4.51 -20.46
CA ASN A 213 21.47 -3.79 -19.61
C ASN A 213 21.43 -2.29 -19.93
N LYS A 214 20.26 -1.68 -19.67
CA LYS A 214 19.95 -0.27 -19.93
C LYS A 214 19.32 0.40 -18.70
N ASP A 215 19.68 -0.06 -17.50
CA ASP A 215 19.02 0.31 -16.24
C ASP A 215 19.30 1.78 -15.84
N SER A 216 20.40 2.34 -16.33
CA SER A 216 20.84 3.69 -16.05
C SER A 216 21.36 4.41 -17.30
N THR A 217 21.28 5.74 -17.29
CA THR A 217 21.99 6.64 -18.21
C THR A 217 23.50 6.68 -17.98
N SER A 218 24.00 6.02 -16.93
CA SER A 218 25.42 5.99 -16.61
C SER A 218 26.15 4.83 -17.30
N PRO A 219 27.23 5.08 -18.05
CA PRO A 219 28.07 4.04 -18.65
C PRO A 219 28.77 3.14 -17.61
N VAL A 220 28.80 3.54 -16.33
CA VAL A 220 29.38 2.74 -15.26
C VAL A 220 28.43 1.59 -14.88
N PHE A 221 27.14 1.89 -14.76
CA PHE A 221 26.13 0.93 -14.32
C PHE A 221 25.55 0.14 -15.49
N SER A 222 25.45 0.78 -16.66
CA SER A 222 24.79 0.20 -17.83
C SER A 222 25.64 0.26 -19.09
N PRO A 223 26.03 -0.90 -19.64
CA PRO A 223 26.79 -0.94 -20.89
C PRO A 223 26.05 -0.31 -22.07
N HIS A 224 24.72 -0.41 -22.10
CA HIS A 224 23.86 0.14 -23.15
C HIS A 224 23.12 1.41 -22.67
N HIS A 225 23.73 2.20 -21.78
CA HIS A 225 23.14 3.43 -21.22
C HIS A 225 22.54 4.39 -22.25
N TYR A 226 23.08 4.42 -23.47
CA TYR A 226 22.60 5.29 -24.57
C TYR A 226 21.19 4.95 -25.05
N LEU A 227 20.69 3.74 -24.78
CA LEU A 227 19.32 3.29 -25.09
C LEU A 227 18.38 3.39 -23.90
N HIS A 228 18.86 3.80 -22.73
CA HIS A 228 18.07 3.90 -21.51
C HIS A 228 16.78 4.69 -21.72
N LYS A 229 16.87 5.86 -22.37
CA LYS A 229 15.72 6.74 -22.59
C LYS A 229 14.65 6.11 -23.48
N GLU A 230 15.06 5.35 -24.49
CA GLU A 230 14.15 4.65 -25.39
C GLU A 230 13.45 3.50 -24.65
N ALA A 231 14.21 2.71 -23.88
CA ALA A 231 13.65 1.68 -23.00
C ALA A 231 12.67 2.26 -21.97
N ALA A 232 13.00 3.40 -21.34
CA ALA A 232 12.14 4.12 -20.40
C ALA A 232 10.84 4.64 -21.02
N THR A 233 10.91 5.09 -22.27
CA THR A 233 9.73 5.56 -22.99
C THR A 233 8.77 4.40 -23.24
N LEU A 234 9.27 3.29 -23.80
CA LEU A 234 8.47 2.08 -24.02
C LEU A 234 7.92 1.54 -22.69
N ALA A 235 8.70 1.60 -21.62
CA ALA A 235 8.26 1.17 -20.31
C ALA A 235 7.12 1.98 -19.73
N THR A 236 7.18 3.28 -19.94
CA THR A 236 6.13 4.21 -19.52
C THR A 236 4.85 3.98 -20.32
N GLU A 237 4.94 3.91 -21.66
CA GLU A 237 3.78 3.68 -22.54
C GLU A 237 3.04 2.39 -22.18
N ALA A 238 3.81 1.37 -21.85
CA ALA A 238 3.28 0.07 -21.64
C ALA A 238 2.73 -0.08 -20.19
N THR A 239 3.31 0.60 -19.19
CA THR A 239 2.69 0.77 -17.86
C THR A 239 1.33 1.45 -17.96
N GLN A 240 1.22 2.49 -18.79
CA GLN A 240 -0.05 3.16 -19.06
C GLN A 240 -1.05 2.24 -19.77
N ALA A 241 -0.59 1.36 -20.66
CA ALA A 241 -1.45 0.38 -21.31
C ALA A 241 -2.05 -0.59 -20.28
N VAL A 242 -1.24 -1.13 -19.36
CA VAL A 242 -1.72 -1.99 -18.27
C VAL A 242 -2.77 -1.28 -17.40
N LEU A 243 -2.55 -0.01 -17.04
CA LEU A 243 -3.52 0.76 -16.26
C LEU A 243 -4.84 0.97 -17.02
N ARG A 244 -4.79 1.19 -18.34
CA ARG A 244 -5.98 1.28 -19.21
C ARG A 244 -6.70 -0.07 -19.28
N ASP A 245 -5.97 -1.16 -19.52
CA ASP A 245 -6.54 -2.51 -19.57
C ASP A 245 -7.18 -2.87 -18.21
N LEU A 246 -6.55 -2.46 -17.10
CA LEU A 246 -7.06 -2.75 -15.76
C LEU A 246 -8.36 -2.00 -15.53
N LYS A 247 -8.38 -0.71 -15.88
CA LYS A 247 -9.58 0.13 -15.87
C LYS A 247 -10.72 -0.53 -16.65
N ASP A 248 -10.45 -0.95 -17.88
CA ASP A 248 -11.46 -1.53 -18.77
C ASP A 248 -11.95 -2.90 -18.25
N THR A 249 -11.10 -3.64 -17.53
CA THR A 249 -11.40 -4.98 -16.99
C THR A 249 -12.18 -4.95 -15.66
N VAL A 250 -11.90 -3.99 -14.78
CA VAL A 250 -12.52 -3.90 -13.44
C VAL A 250 -13.57 -2.79 -13.33
N GLY A 251 -13.58 -1.83 -14.26
CA GLY A 251 -14.45 -0.66 -14.25
C GLY A 251 -13.85 0.56 -13.54
N ASP A 252 -14.38 1.74 -13.88
CA ASP A 252 -13.94 3.03 -13.32
C ASP A 252 -13.96 3.05 -11.79
N GLU A 253 -15.07 2.61 -11.20
CA GLU A 253 -15.27 2.67 -9.76
C GLU A 253 -14.26 1.79 -9.00
N ALA A 254 -14.07 0.56 -9.45
CA ALA A 254 -13.12 -0.36 -8.82
C ALA A 254 -11.66 0.15 -8.92
N LEU A 255 -11.31 0.78 -10.05
CA LEU A 255 -9.99 1.41 -10.21
C LEU A 255 -9.79 2.60 -9.27
N LEU A 256 -10.80 3.48 -9.17
CA LEU A 256 -10.76 4.62 -8.24
C LEU A 256 -10.63 4.13 -6.79
N ARG A 257 -11.30 3.03 -6.43
CA ARG A 257 -11.19 2.39 -5.11
C ARG A 257 -9.81 1.77 -4.87
N LEU A 258 -9.23 1.09 -5.86
CA LEU A 258 -7.87 0.52 -5.79
C LEU A 258 -6.83 1.57 -5.41
N PHE A 259 -6.93 2.75 -6.01
CA PHE A 259 -6.04 3.87 -5.75
C PHE A 259 -6.59 4.85 -4.71
N SER A 260 -7.69 4.55 -4.02
CA SER A 260 -8.28 5.42 -3.00
C SER A 260 -8.47 6.88 -3.46
N VAL A 261 -8.81 7.09 -4.74
CA VAL A 261 -8.99 8.42 -5.35
C VAL A 261 -10.25 9.05 -4.79
N LYS A 262 -10.12 10.23 -4.15
CA LYS A 262 -11.25 11.00 -3.59
C LYS A 262 -12.12 10.25 -2.56
N GLN A 263 -11.64 9.17 -1.96
CA GLN A 263 -12.34 8.51 -0.87
C GLN A 263 -12.22 9.32 0.42
N LYS A 264 -13.34 9.56 1.10
CA LYS A 264 -13.31 10.04 2.48
C LYS A 264 -12.82 8.91 3.41
N PRO A 265 -12.17 9.24 4.54
CA PRO A 265 -11.98 8.30 5.63
C PRO A 265 -13.24 7.48 5.90
N ALA A 266 -13.10 6.17 6.04
CA ALA A 266 -14.22 5.36 6.50
C ALA A 266 -14.56 5.75 7.95
N LEU A 267 -15.85 5.72 8.26
CA LEU A 267 -16.35 5.97 9.61
C LEU A 267 -16.59 4.62 10.28
N VAL A 268 -15.82 4.34 11.32
CA VAL A 268 -15.81 3.06 12.00
C VAL A 268 -16.31 3.27 13.42
N PHE A 269 -17.28 2.48 13.83
CA PHE A 269 -17.96 2.57 15.11
C PHE A 269 -17.76 1.26 15.87
N VAL A 270 -17.08 1.33 17.01
CA VAL A 270 -16.87 0.20 17.92
C VAL A 270 -17.70 0.47 19.17
N LEU A 271 -18.77 -0.31 19.37
CA LEU A 271 -19.75 -0.04 20.41
C LEU A 271 -19.78 -1.18 21.43
N ASP A 272 -19.59 -0.81 22.67
CA ASP A 272 -19.90 -1.64 23.82
C ASP A 272 -21.42 -1.84 23.92
N THR A 273 -21.83 -3.11 24.03
CA THR A 273 -23.22 -3.55 24.10
C THR A 273 -23.53 -4.28 25.40
N THR A 274 -22.71 -4.12 26.44
CA THR A 274 -23.01 -4.65 27.77
C THR A 274 -24.20 -3.96 28.41
N GLY A 275 -24.81 -4.63 29.39
CA GLY A 275 -25.98 -4.11 30.08
C GLY A 275 -25.73 -2.84 30.89
N SER A 276 -24.48 -2.49 31.22
CA SER A 276 -24.16 -1.23 31.88
C SER A 276 -24.29 -0.03 30.94
N MET A 277 -24.00 -0.23 29.65
CA MET A 277 -24.21 0.76 28.58
C MET A 277 -25.69 0.98 28.21
N PHE A 278 -26.66 0.43 28.94
CA PHE A 278 -28.08 0.47 28.54
C PHE A 278 -28.66 1.88 28.50
N GLU A 279 -28.30 2.75 29.44
CA GLU A 279 -28.78 4.14 29.46
C GLU A 279 -28.04 4.99 28.41
N GLU A 280 -26.80 4.61 28.10
CA GLU A 280 -25.81 5.32 27.30
C GLU A 280 -25.86 4.96 25.82
N ILE A 281 -26.30 3.74 25.46
CA ILE A 281 -26.31 3.26 24.08
C ILE A 281 -27.18 4.14 23.19
N THR A 282 -28.28 4.68 23.72
CA THR A 282 -29.14 5.61 22.98
C THR A 282 -28.39 6.89 22.61
N ALA A 283 -27.57 7.39 23.52
CA ALA A 283 -26.77 8.58 23.30
C ALA A 283 -25.60 8.30 22.33
N ALA A 284 -24.98 7.11 22.42
CA ALA A 284 -23.99 6.64 21.45
C ALA A 284 -24.59 6.56 20.03
N ARG A 285 -25.82 6.06 19.88
CA ARG A 285 -26.53 6.03 18.58
C ARG A 285 -26.75 7.43 18.02
N LEU A 286 -27.25 8.36 18.84
CA LEU A 286 -27.46 9.75 18.43
C LEU A 286 -26.16 10.43 18.00
N ARG A 287 -25.04 10.12 18.66
CA ARG A 287 -23.72 10.63 18.27
C ARG A 287 -23.25 10.07 16.94
N ALA A 288 -23.33 8.76 16.75
CA ALA A 288 -22.98 8.14 15.49
C ALA A 288 -23.80 8.75 14.34
N HIS A 289 -25.10 8.95 14.55
CA HIS A 289 -25.96 9.62 13.58
C HIS A 289 -25.48 11.05 13.24
N SER A 290 -25.14 11.87 14.24
CA SER A 290 -24.63 13.24 14.03
C SER A 290 -23.30 13.26 13.25
N ILE A 291 -22.39 12.35 13.58
CA ILE A 291 -21.09 12.21 12.90
C ILE A 291 -21.31 11.81 11.43
N ILE A 292 -22.22 10.87 11.17
CA ILE A 292 -22.54 10.44 9.81
C ILE A 292 -23.13 11.61 9.02
N GLN A 293 -24.16 12.28 9.57
CA GLN A 293 -24.84 13.39 8.91
C GLN A 293 -23.89 14.51 8.51
N SER A 294 -22.98 14.93 9.42
CA SER A 294 -22.01 15.99 9.12
C SER A 294 -21.09 15.61 7.94
N ARG A 295 -20.79 14.32 7.76
CA ARG A 295 -19.90 13.81 6.71
C ARG A 295 -20.59 13.48 5.39
N THR A 296 -21.90 13.15 5.40
CA THR A 296 -22.72 12.86 4.20
C THR A 296 -23.23 14.09 3.45
N SER A 297 -22.97 15.31 3.92
CA SER A 297 -23.42 16.57 3.29
C SER A 297 -22.88 16.83 1.87
N SER A 298 -22.03 15.96 1.31
CA SER A 298 -21.52 16.08 -0.07
C SER A 298 -21.88 14.83 -0.88
N PRO A 299 -22.73 14.95 -1.92
CA PRO A 299 -23.29 13.81 -2.66
C PRO A 299 -22.31 13.08 -3.60
N ASP A 300 -21.08 13.56 -3.73
CA ASP A 300 -20.15 13.16 -4.80
C ASP A 300 -19.07 12.14 -4.35
N GLN A 301 -19.17 11.59 -3.13
CA GLN A 301 -18.14 10.72 -2.54
C GLN A 301 -18.71 9.54 -1.76
N THR A 302 -18.17 8.35 -2.02
CA THR A 302 -18.50 7.11 -1.31
C THR A 302 -17.84 7.11 0.07
N SER A 303 -18.63 7.03 1.13
CA SER A 303 -18.15 6.80 2.50
C SER A 303 -18.42 5.34 2.88
N THR A 304 -17.41 4.64 3.37
CA THR A 304 -17.58 3.29 3.93
C THR A 304 -17.86 3.41 5.42
N PHE A 305 -18.85 2.66 5.90
CA PHE A 305 -19.23 2.60 7.31
C PHE A 305 -18.97 1.20 7.85
N VAL A 306 -18.35 1.10 9.02
CA VAL A 306 -18.07 -0.19 9.68
C VAL A 306 -18.60 -0.12 11.11
N LEU A 307 -19.39 -1.12 11.52
CA LEU A 307 -19.89 -1.26 12.89
C LEU A 307 -19.36 -2.56 13.49
N VAL A 308 -18.78 -2.46 14.69
CA VAL A 308 -18.30 -3.59 15.48
C VAL A 308 -18.89 -3.49 16.89
N PRO A 309 -20.00 -4.18 17.18
CA PRO A 309 -20.47 -4.33 18.55
C PRO A 309 -19.57 -5.30 19.32
N PHE A 310 -19.42 -5.11 20.62
CA PHE A 310 -18.74 -6.07 21.49
C PHE A 310 -19.41 -6.13 22.87
N HIS A 311 -19.29 -7.28 23.53
CA HIS A 311 -19.65 -7.48 24.93
C HIS A 311 -18.98 -8.78 25.42
N ASP A 312 -18.44 -8.81 26.63
CA ASP A 312 -17.75 -10.03 27.10
C ASP A 312 -18.65 -11.29 27.06
N PRO A 313 -18.18 -12.44 26.53
CA PRO A 313 -16.86 -12.71 25.92
C PRO A 313 -16.80 -12.55 24.38
N ASP A 314 -17.89 -12.14 23.73
CA ASP A 314 -18.06 -12.16 22.28
C ASP A 314 -17.75 -10.80 21.63
N VAL A 315 -17.16 -10.83 20.42
CA VAL A 315 -16.83 -9.63 19.65
C VAL A 315 -17.41 -9.76 18.25
N GLY A 316 -18.14 -8.74 17.79
CA GLY A 316 -18.85 -8.72 16.53
C GLY A 316 -20.31 -9.17 16.64
N PRO A 317 -21.00 -9.43 15.52
CA PRO A 317 -20.48 -9.50 14.14
C PRO A 317 -20.11 -8.13 13.55
N VAL A 318 -19.22 -8.10 12.56
CA VAL A 318 -18.84 -6.88 11.82
C VAL A 318 -19.89 -6.59 10.75
N TYR A 319 -20.38 -5.36 10.70
CA TYR A 319 -21.25 -4.86 9.63
C TYR A 319 -20.48 -3.84 8.78
N GLU A 320 -20.34 -4.10 7.49
CA GLU A 320 -19.72 -3.18 6.53
C GLU A 320 -20.77 -2.71 5.54
N GLU A 321 -21.03 -1.40 5.52
CA GLU A 321 -22.08 -0.81 4.70
C GLU A 321 -21.56 0.40 3.92
N GLU A 322 -22.12 0.61 2.73
CA GLU A 322 -21.87 1.81 1.92
C GLU A 322 -23.06 2.77 1.94
N ASP A 323 -24.26 2.27 2.23
CA ASP A 323 -25.47 3.07 2.40
C ASP A 323 -25.62 3.52 3.87
N PRO A 324 -25.65 4.84 4.14
CA PRO A 324 -25.85 5.37 5.49
C PRO A 324 -27.13 4.86 6.15
N ASN A 325 -28.21 4.65 5.39
CA ASN A 325 -29.49 4.23 5.96
C ASN A 325 -29.45 2.78 6.45
N THR A 326 -28.85 1.89 5.66
CA THR A 326 -28.64 0.49 6.05
C THR A 326 -27.72 0.39 7.27
N PHE A 327 -26.64 1.19 7.30
CA PHE A 327 -25.78 1.30 8.49
C PHE A 327 -26.58 1.73 9.73
N MET A 328 -27.42 2.76 9.59
CA MET A 328 -28.26 3.25 10.69
C MET A 328 -29.23 2.20 11.22
N GLN A 329 -29.77 1.34 10.36
CA GLN A 329 -30.64 0.23 10.79
C GLN A 329 -29.87 -0.77 11.67
N HIS A 330 -28.64 -1.15 11.30
CA HIS A 330 -27.82 -2.03 12.15
C HIS A 330 -27.53 -1.40 13.51
N LEU A 331 -27.26 -0.10 13.52
CA LEU A 331 -26.99 0.66 14.73
C LEU A 331 -28.23 0.76 15.66
N GLU A 332 -29.42 0.99 15.09
CA GLU A 332 -30.69 1.02 15.82
C GLU A 332 -31.07 -0.34 16.42
N ASN A 333 -30.71 -1.43 15.72
CA ASN A 333 -30.99 -2.80 16.16
C ASN A 333 -30.06 -3.33 17.26
N LEU A 334 -28.99 -2.61 17.61
CA LEU A 334 -28.15 -3.00 18.74
C LEU A 334 -28.98 -3.05 20.02
N ILE A 335 -28.74 -4.00 20.91
CA ILE A 335 -29.42 -4.06 22.20
C ILE A 335 -28.37 -4.25 23.28
N ALA A 336 -28.34 -3.33 24.25
CA ALA A 336 -27.47 -3.43 25.42
C ALA A 336 -28.02 -4.50 26.36
N LEU A 337 -27.56 -5.73 26.22
CA LEU A 337 -28.01 -6.88 27.00
C LEU A 337 -26.83 -7.82 27.27
N GLY A 338 -26.78 -8.32 28.50
CA GLY A 338 -25.71 -9.23 28.92
C GLY A 338 -24.48 -8.47 29.41
N GLY A 339 -23.31 -9.08 29.27
CA GLY A 339 -22.08 -8.64 29.91
C GLY A 339 -21.83 -9.34 31.24
N GLY A 340 -20.54 -9.46 31.58
CA GLY A 340 -20.05 -10.09 32.79
C GLY A 340 -19.69 -9.06 33.86
N ASP A 341 -18.45 -9.12 34.30
CA ASP A 341 -17.83 -8.10 35.17
C ASP A 341 -16.86 -7.27 34.33
N GLU A 342 -16.76 -5.97 34.61
CA GLU A 342 -15.62 -5.16 34.17
C GLU A 342 -14.31 -5.84 34.63
N PRO A 343 -13.26 -5.93 33.78
CA PRO A 343 -13.03 -5.29 32.47
C PRO A 343 -13.54 -6.05 31.22
N GLU A 344 -13.54 -5.39 30.04
CA GLU A 344 -14.12 -5.89 28.77
C GLU A 344 -13.13 -6.05 27.59
N MET A 345 -13.48 -6.87 26.58
CA MET A 345 -12.66 -7.20 25.39
C MET A 345 -12.59 -6.08 24.30
N CYS A 346 -12.34 -4.85 24.73
CA CYS A 346 -12.32 -3.67 23.87
C CYS A 346 -11.19 -3.68 22.82
N PHE A 347 -9.96 -4.10 23.15
CA PHE A 347 -8.87 -4.09 22.17
C PHE A 347 -9.04 -5.13 21.06
N SER A 348 -9.71 -6.25 21.35
CA SER A 348 -10.09 -7.26 20.37
C SER A 348 -11.10 -6.68 19.38
N ALA A 349 -12.08 -5.92 19.86
CA ALA A 349 -13.04 -5.22 19.01
C ALA A 349 -12.36 -4.15 18.13
N ILE A 350 -11.43 -3.37 18.69
CA ILE A 350 -10.65 -2.38 17.92
C ILE A 350 -9.76 -3.07 16.88
N LEU A 351 -9.13 -4.20 17.23
CA LEU A 351 -8.29 -4.97 16.31
C LEU A 351 -9.12 -5.51 15.13
N LEU A 352 -10.32 -6.01 15.42
CA LEU A 352 -11.26 -6.46 14.40
C LEU A 352 -11.69 -5.29 13.51
N ALA A 353 -12.09 -4.16 14.10
CA ALA A 353 -12.46 -2.95 13.38
C ALA A 353 -11.32 -2.45 12.47
N LEU A 354 -10.09 -2.38 12.99
CA LEU A 354 -8.90 -2.02 12.23
C LEU A 354 -8.61 -3.00 11.10
N THR A 355 -8.95 -4.27 11.23
CA THR A 355 -8.73 -5.27 10.17
C THR A 355 -9.66 -5.02 8.99
N HIS A 356 -10.92 -4.71 9.27
CA HIS A 356 -11.98 -4.46 8.29
C HIS A 356 -12.01 -3.01 7.75
N SER A 357 -11.40 -2.05 8.44
CA SER A 357 -11.36 -0.66 7.99
C SER A 357 -10.25 -0.37 6.97
N PRO A 358 -10.47 0.49 5.95
CA PRO A 358 -9.39 0.98 5.09
C PRO A 358 -8.38 1.84 5.88
N PRO A 359 -7.18 2.11 5.32
CA PRO A 359 -6.26 3.09 5.88
C PRO A 359 -6.89 4.48 6.00
N LEU A 360 -6.37 5.31 6.92
CA LEU A 360 -6.83 6.67 7.20
C LEU A 360 -8.27 6.78 7.73
N SER A 361 -8.84 5.67 8.21
CA SER A 361 -10.20 5.66 8.78
C SER A 361 -10.27 6.38 10.13
N ASP A 362 -11.43 6.96 10.40
CA ASP A 362 -11.79 7.54 11.70
C ASP A 362 -12.55 6.49 12.51
N ILE A 363 -11.96 6.03 13.62
CA ILE A 363 -12.52 5.00 14.51
C ILE A 363 -13.04 5.66 15.79
N PHE A 364 -14.32 5.45 16.08
CA PHE A 364 -14.99 5.93 17.30
C PHE A 364 -15.34 4.74 18.18
N VAL A 365 -14.78 4.72 19.39
CA VAL A 365 -14.98 3.65 20.38
C VAL A 365 -15.85 4.19 21.50
N PHE A 366 -16.97 3.53 21.77
CA PHE A 366 -17.91 3.86 22.84
C PHE A 366 -17.90 2.73 23.87
N THR A 367 -17.55 3.04 25.11
CA THR A 367 -17.51 2.06 26.22
C THR A 367 -17.49 2.78 27.57
N ASP A 368 -18.04 2.16 28.60
CA ASP A 368 -17.91 2.59 30.00
C ASP A 368 -16.78 1.83 30.73
N ALA A 369 -16.22 0.76 30.14
CA ALA A 369 -15.36 -0.21 30.80
C ALA A 369 -13.86 -0.11 30.43
N SER A 370 -12.99 -0.52 31.38
CA SER A 370 -11.56 -0.70 31.12
C SER A 370 -11.27 -1.97 30.29
N PRO A 371 -10.14 -2.03 29.54
CA PRO A 371 -9.86 -3.14 28.63
C PRO A 371 -9.26 -4.36 29.35
N LYS A 372 -9.90 -5.52 29.21
CA LYS A 372 -9.46 -6.83 29.74
C LYS A 372 -8.28 -7.41 28.99
N ASP A 373 -8.20 -7.08 27.70
CA ASP A 373 -7.25 -7.60 26.74
C ASP A 373 -6.08 -6.63 26.50
N ALA A 374 -5.60 -5.99 27.57
CA ALA A 374 -4.48 -5.05 27.55
C ALA A 374 -3.21 -5.60 26.87
N HIS A 375 -3.01 -6.92 26.83
CA HIS A 375 -1.91 -7.56 26.11
C HIS A 375 -1.93 -7.33 24.58
N LEU A 376 -3.08 -6.96 24.01
CA LEU A 376 -3.23 -6.63 22.58
C LEU A 376 -2.86 -5.17 22.26
N PHE A 377 -2.56 -4.34 23.26
CA PHE A 377 -2.27 -2.92 23.07
C PHE A 377 -1.21 -2.65 22.00
N ASP A 378 -0.08 -3.36 22.05
CA ASP A 378 1.01 -3.16 21.08
C ASP A 378 0.61 -3.59 19.65
N ALA A 379 -0.19 -4.65 19.53
CA ALA A 379 -0.71 -5.10 18.23
C ALA A 379 -1.68 -4.08 17.63
N VAL A 380 -2.63 -3.59 18.44
CA VAL A 380 -3.58 -2.54 18.04
C VAL A 380 -2.84 -1.26 17.67
N LYS A 381 -1.89 -0.82 18.49
CA LYS A 381 -1.04 0.35 18.23
C LYS A 381 -0.27 0.22 16.92
N ALA A 382 0.40 -0.91 16.69
CA ALA A 382 1.16 -1.13 15.46
C ALA A 382 0.25 -1.09 14.23
N LEU A 383 -0.94 -1.71 14.29
CA LEU A 383 -1.88 -1.71 13.18
C LEU A 383 -2.51 -0.33 12.93
N ALA A 384 -2.90 0.39 13.99
CA ALA A 384 -3.44 1.76 13.90
C ALA A 384 -2.43 2.72 13.25
N LEU A 385 -1.17 2.69 13.70
CA LEU A 385 -0.09 3.50 13.12
C LEU A 385 0.21 3.09 11.67
N LYS A 386 0.23 1.78 11.38
CA LYS A 386 0.42 1.27 10.02
C LYS A 386 -0.67 1.76 9.08
N LYS A 387 -1.93 1.69 9.50
CA LYS A 387 -3.10 2.17 8.74
C LYS A 387 -3.29 3.69 8.80
N GLN A 388 -2.57 4.40 9.68
CA GLN A 388 -2.75 5.83 9.97
C GLN A 388 -4.21 6.15 10.33
N SER A 389 -4.89 5.22 10.99
CA SER A 389 -6.27 5.38 11.44
C SER A 389 -6.29 6.16 12.75
N LYS A 390 -7.19 7.13 12.86
CA LYS A 390 -7.38 7.92 14.09
C LYS A 390 -8.35 7.17 15.00
N ILE A 391 -7.99 6.96 16.27
CA ILE A 391 -8.86 6.28 17.25
C ILE A 391 -9.31 7.29 18.30
N THR A 392 -10.62 7.52 18.38
CA THR A 392 -11.26 8.41 19.34
C THR A 392 -12.09 7.61 20.31
N PHE A 393 -11.81 7.74 21.62
CA PHE A 393 -12.57 7.10 22.69
C PHE A 393 -13.62 8.06 23.25
N LEU A 394 -14.83 7.56 23.41
CA LEU A 394 -15.98 8.22 24.01
C LEU A 394 -16.38 7.38 25.23
N LEU A 395 -15.90 7.81 26.39
CA LEU A 395 -16.05 7.10 27.65
C LEU A 395 -17.19 7.71 28.46
N THR A 396 -18.09 6.90 28.99
CA THR A 396 -19.29 7.39 29.72
C THR A 396 -19.14 7.37 31.25
N GLU A 397 -18.06 6.81 31.79
CA GLU A 397 -17.78 6.83 33.23
C GLU A 397 -16.74 7.91 33.60
N ASP A 398 -17.08 8.80 34.54
CA ASP A 398 -16.18 9.81 35.08
C ASP A 398 -15.14 9.14 36.01
N PRO A 399 -13.83 9.22 35.74
CA PRO A 399 -12.79 8.67 36.61
C PRO A 399 -12.77 9.28 38.03
N TYR A 400 -13.53 10.34 38.29
CA TYR A 400 -13.68 11.01 39.58
C TYR A 400 -15.02 10.77 40.28
N TYR A 401 -15.90 9.89 39.77
CA TYR A 401 -17.22 9.68 40.36
C TYR A 401 -17.12 9.09 41.78
N THR A 402 -17.31 9.95 42.77
CA THR A 402 -17.46 9.54 44.17
C THR A 402 -18.93 9.20 44.39
N PRO A 403 -19.32 7.97 44.81
CA PRO A 403 -20.72 7.61 44.97
C PRO A 403 -21.40 8.53 45.99
N GLY A 404 -22.18 9.48 45.48
CA GLY A 404 -23.05 10.33 46.26
C GLY A 404 -23.98 9.44 47.10
N ARG A 405 -23.95 9.66 48.41
CA ARG A 405 -24.76 9.00 49.44
C ARG A 405 -26.20 8.79 48.98
N LYS A 406 -26.58 7.56 48.58
CA LYS A 406 -27.83 6.83 48.92
C LYS A 406 -28.06 5.62 47.99
N ARG A 407 -27.61 4.43 48.42
CA ARG A 407 -28.45 3.22 48.53
C ARG A 407 -27.65 2.08 49.16
N ARG A 408 -28.23 1.48 50.20
CA ARG A 408 -27.68 0.38 50.99
C ARG A 408 -27.64 -0.93 50.18
N LYS A 409 -26.53 -1.67 50.35
CA LYS A 409 -26.31 -3.12 50.06
C LYS A 409 -26.36 -3.47 48.56
N ARG A 410 -25.31 -4.01 47.93
CA ARG A 410 -24.65 -5.29 48.26
C ARG A 410 -23.39 -5.50 47.38
N ARG A 411 -22.41 -6.21 47.95
CA ARG A 411 -21.22 -6.89 47.36
C ARG A 411 -20.02 -6.03 46.93
N SER A 412 -18.95 -6.23 47.70
CA SER A 412 -17.53 -6.10 47.36
C SER A 412 -17.23 -6.18 45.85
N LYS A 413 -16.99 -5.03 45.21
CA LYS A 413 -16.02 -4.92 44.12
C LYS A 413 -14.82 -4.15 44.69
N GLU A 414 -13.62 -4.66 44.48
CA GLU A 414 -12.39 -3.92 44.79
C GLU A 414 -12.45 -2.55 44.11
N PRO A 415 -11.95 -1.47 44.74
CA PRO A 415 -11.90 -0.17 44.10
C PRO A 415 -11.03 -0.30 42.84
N LEU A 416 -11.63 -0.01 41.69
CA LEU A 416 -10.95 -0.05 40.40
C LEU A 416 -9.81 0.98 40.38
N PRO A 417 -8.67 0.68 39.74
CA PRO A 417 -7.54 1.59 39.67
C PRO A 417 -7.91 2.93 39.02
N SER A 418 -7.39 4.04 39.56
CA SER A 418 -7.63 5.38 39.01
C SER A 418 -7.04 5.59 37.61
N ASP A 419 -6.15 4.70 37.16
CA ASP A 419 -5.49 4.74 35.85
C ASP A 419 -6.08 3.74 34.83
N ARG A 420 -7.26 3.16 35.13
CA ARG A 420 -7.88 2.09 34.32
C ARG A 420 -8.12 2.46 32.84
N PHE A 421 -8.18 3.75 32.51
CA PHE A 421 -8.34 4.27 31.14
C PHE A 421 -7.05 4.86 30.52
N SER A 422 -5.90 4.71 31.18
CA SER A 422 -4.61 5.23 30.72
C SER A 422 -4.19 4.68 29.36
N LEU A 423 -4.51 3.39 29.09
CA LEU A 423 -4.23 2.75 27.81
C LEU A 423 -5.03 3.38 26.66
N TYR A 424 -6.30 3.73 26.88
CA TYR A 424 -7.12 4.41 25.87
C TYR A 424 -6.55 5.80 25.54
N SER A 425 -6.19 6.57 26.58
CA SER A 425 -5.57 7.89 26.43
C SER A 425 -4.24 7.82 25.65
N SER A 426 -3.43 6.80 25.93
CA SER A 426 -2.17 6.57 25.22
C SER A 426 -2.40 6.24 23.74
N LEU A 427 -3.35 5.34 23.45
CA LEU A 427 -3.65 4.90 22.09
C LEU A 427 -4.28 6.03 21.24
N SER A 428 -5.21 6.81 21.82
CA SER A 428 -5.84 7.93 21.12
C SER A 428 -4.80 8.99 20.75
N SER A 429 -3.95 9.37 21.71
CA SER A 429 -2.88 10.35 21.49
C SER A 429 -1.89 9.91 20.40
N LEU A 430 -1.45 8.65 20.44
CA LEU A 430 -0.52 8.09 19.45
C LEU A 430 -1.12 7.99 18.04
N SER A 431 -2.42 7.71 17.94
CA SER A 431 -3.13 7.63 16.66
C SER A 431 -3.57 8.99 16.12
N GLY A 432 -3.39 10.08 16.89
CA GLY A 432 -3.86 11.42 16.55
C GLY A 432 -5.36 11.63 16.76
N GLY A 433 -6.01 10.74 17.51
CA GLY A 433 -7.38 10.90 18.00
C GLY A 433 -7.44 11.44 19.43
N LEU A 434 -8.62 11.38 20.05
CA LEU A 434 -8.90 11.98 21.35
C LEU A 434 -9.52 10.97 22.31
N THR A 435 -9.35 11.19 23.61
CA THR A 435 -10.14 10.50 24.63
C THR A 435 -11.04 11.54 25.26
N VAL A 436 -12.34 11.33 25.19
CA VAL A 436 -13.35 12.24 25.74
C VAL A 436 -14.17 11.49 26.78
N PHE A 437 -14.20 12.03 27.98
CA PHE A 437 -15.08 11.59 29.05
C PHE A 437 -16.40 12.34 28.93
N THR A 438 -17.51 11.62 28.99
CA THR A 438 -18.87 12.12 28.80
C THR A 438 -19.73 11.68 29.98
N THR A 439 -20.73 12.47 30.31
CA THR A 439 -21.83 12.08 31.20
C THR A 439 -23.12 12.03 30.40
N ASP A 440 -24.16 11.36 30.90
CA ASP A 440 -25.47 11.20 30.23
C ASP A 440 -26.07 12.52 29.68
N PHE A 441 -25.70 13.66 30.27
CA PHE A 441 -26.21 14.98 29.91
C PHE A 441 -25.33 15.79 28.93
N ASP A 442 -24.06 15.41 28.71
CA ASP A 442 -23.10 16.19 27.89
C ASP A 442 -22.84 15.62 26.48
N ILE A 443 -23.61 14.59 26.10
CA ILE A 443 -23.58 13.97 24.78
C ILE A 443 -24.26 14.88 23.71
N GLN A 444 -24.45 16.18 23.95
CA GLN A 444 -24.63 17.17 22.87
C GLN A 444 -23.44 18.13 22.73
N GLY A 445 -22.82 18.60 23.83
CA GLY A 445 -21.70 19.56 23.80
C GLY A 445 -20.41 19.07 23.15
N VAL A 446 -20.10 17.76 23.25
CA VAL A 446 -18.91 17.14 22.62
C VAL A 446 -18.93 17.16 21.07
N SER A 447 -20.07 17.48 20.43
CA SER A 447 -20.16 17.52 18.94
C SER A 447 -19.17 18.50 18.35
N ALA A 448 -19.03 19.69 18.95
CA ALA A 448 -18.12 20.71 18.46
C ALA A 448 -16.64 20.27 18.52
N ILE A 449 -16.26 19.55 19.57
CA ILE A 449 -14.86 19.13 19.79
C ILE A 449 -14.46 18.03 18.80
N VAL A 450 -15.35 17.05 18.56
CA VAL A 450 -15.08 15.95 17.63
C VAL A 450 -15.22 16.41 16.17
N GLU A 451 -16.15 17.32 15.87
CA GLU A 451 -16.29 17.90 14.53
C GLU A 451 -15.07 18.77 14.17
N ASP A 452 -14.58 19.62 15.07
CA ASP A 452 -13.41 20.49 14.82
C ASP A 452 -12.11 19.69 14.62
N HIS A 453 -11.91 18.59 15.35
CA HIS A 453 -10.71 17.76 15.24
C HIS A 453 -10.71 16.76 14.09
N THR A 454 -11.89 16.47 13.53
CA THR A 454 -12.01 15.53 12.41
C THR A 454 -12.22 16.24 11.06
N ALA A 455 -12.56 17.54 11.07
CA ALA A 455 -12.58 18.41 9.89
C ALA A 455 -11.20 18.98 9.48
N ALA A 456 -10.17 18.83 10.32
CA ALA A 456 -8.76 19.19 10.07
C ALA A 456 -7.90 17.96 9.70
#